data_AF-A0A7R9T5N7-F1
#
_entry.id   AF-A0A7R9T5N7-F1
#
_cell.length_a   1.000
_cell.length_b   1.000
_cell.length_c   1.000
_cell.angle_alpha   90.00
_cell.angle_beta   90.00
_cell.angle_gamma   90.00
#
_symmetry.space_group_name_H-M   'P 1'
#
loop_
_entity.id
_entity.type
_entity.pdbx_description
1 polymer ?
#
loop_
_entity_poly.entity_id
_entity_poly.type
_entity_poly.pdbx_seq_one_letter_code
_entity_poly.pdbx_strand_id
1 'polypeptide(L)'
;MIYAYICHHARRERELATLAVNALQKDCASANETIRGLAIRSIAGLGVDDLIEYATACVMAGLRDAGGYPRAVAAMGALKVYDLNPSAVRETGILDALREMLVNDTDAGVVGNCLIVLREIDGMESLATKPIVYA
;
A
#
# COMPACT_ATOMS: atom_id res chain seq x y z
N MET A 1 7.78 9.25 15.79
CA MET A 1 8.43 8.38 16.79
C MET A 1 7.46 7.40 17.48
N ILE A 2 6.16 7.70 17.61
CA ILE A 2 5.17 6.77 18.18
C ILE A 2 4.83 5.60 17.23
N TYR A 3 4.69 5.84 15.93
CA TYR A 3 4.26 4.81 14.97
C TYR A 3 5.24 3.63 14.84
N ALA A 4 6.56 3.88 14.91
CA ALA A 4 7.58 2.82 14.84
C ALA A 4 7.53 1.91 16.09
N TYR A 5 7.27 2.49 17.27
CA TYR A 5 7.10 1.73 18.50
C TYR A 5 5.88 0.81 18.43
N ILE A 6 4.74 1.34 17.98
CA ILE A 6 3.51 0.57 17.81
C ILE A 6 3.71 -0.58 16.81
N CYS A 7 4.31 -0.33 15.64
CA CYS A 7 4.56 -1.39 14.65
C CYS A 7 5.40 -2.53 15.23
N HIS A 8 6.38 -2.21 16.09
CA HIS A 8 7.26 -3.21 16.71
C HIS A 8 6.54 -4.03 17.79
N HIS A 9 5.63 -3.41 18.54
CA HIS A 9 4.94 -4.04 19.68
C HIS A 9 3.54 -4.60 19.36
N ALA A 10 2.94 -4.23 18.22
CA ALA A 10 1.59 -4.63 17.83
C ALA A 10 1.38 -6.15 17.75
N ARG A 11 2.44 -6.91 17.41
CA ARG A 11 2.39 -8.38 17.40
C ARG A 11 2.31 -9.00 18.80
N ARG A 12 2.75 -8.29 19.85
CA ARG A 12 2.76 -8.77 21.24
C ARG A 12 1.57 -8.24 22.04
N GLU A 13 1.02 -7.09 21.69
CA GLU A 13 -0.08 -6.44 22.40
C GLU A 13 -1.22 -6.05 21.43
N ARG A 14 -2.16 -7.00 21.23
CA ARG A 14 -3.27 -6.88 20.27
C ARG A 14 -4.20 -5.69 20.58
N GLU A 15 -4.46 -5.41 21.86
CA GLU A 15 -5.32 -4.28 22.27
C GLU A 15 -4.70 -2.93 21.88
N LEU A 16 -3.37 -2.80 22.01
CA LEU A 16 -2.65 -1.60 21.62
C LEU A 16 -2.64 -1.43 20.09
N ALA A 17 -2.57 -2.53 19.34
CA ALA A 17 -2.69 -2.54 17.89
C ALA A 17 -4.06 -2.07 17.41
N THR A 18 -5.15 -2.53 18.05
CA THR A 18 -6.52 -2.10 17.73
C THR A 18 -6.72 -0.60 17.98
N LEU A 19 -6.25 -0.09 19.11
CA LEU A 19 -6.31 1.35 19.41
C LEU A 19 -5.51 2.17 18.39
N ALA A 20 -4.32 1.69 18.03
CA ALA A 20 -3.46 2.34 17.07
C ALA A 20 -4.06 2.38 15.66
N VAL A 21 -4.70 1.29 15.21
CA VAL A 21 -5.38 1.25 13.90
C VAL A 21 -6.47 2.31 13.83
N ASN A 22 -7.26 2.50 14.88
CA ASN A 22 -8.30 3.53 14.91
C ASN A 22 -7.74 4.95 14.81
N ALA A 23 -6.59 5.21 15.45
CA ALA A 23 -5.91 6.51 15.33
C ALA A 23 -5.31 6.68 13.93
N LEU A 24 -4.63 5.66 13.42
CA LEU A 24 -3.98 5.68 12.12
C LEU A 24 -4.99 5.84 10.97
N GLN A 25 -6.17 5.21 11.04
CA GLN A 25 -7.23 5.41 10.05
C GLN A 25 -7.68 6.86 9.97
N LYS A 26 -7.80 7.54 11.12
CA LYS A 26 -8.12 8.98 11.13
C LYS A 26 -6.99 9.79 10.49
N ASP A 27 -5.74 9.44 10.76
CA ASP A 27 -4.57 10.09 10.17
C ASP A 27 -4.47 9.86 8.66
N CYS A 28 -4.92 8.71 8.14
CA CYS A 28 -5.03 8.44 6.70
C CYS A 28 -6.02 9.37 5.98
N ALA A 29 -6.95 10.00 6.70
CA ALA A 29 -7.90 10.98 6.15
C ALA A 29 -7.52 12.45 6.48
N SER A 30 -6.31 12.68 7.01
CA SER A 30 -5.85 14.02 7.38
C SER A 30 -5.75 14.96 6.17
N ALA A 31 -5.96 16.27 6.36
CA ALA A 31 -5.75 17.25 5.30
C ALA A 31 -4.27 17.33 4.84
N ASN A 32 -3.33 16.99 5.73
CA ASN A 32 -1.91 17.04 5.45
C ASN A 32 -1.42 15.76 4.76
N GLU A 33 -0.89 15.92 3.54
CA GLU A 33 -0.36 14.84 2.70
C GLU A 33 0.71 13.98 3.41
N THR A 34 1.63 14.62 4.13
CA THR A 34 2.71 13.92 4.83
C THR A 34 2.17 13.05 5.96
N ILE A 35 1.14 13.51 6.67
CA ILE A 35 0.49 12.74 7.74
C ILE A 35 -0.22 11.52 7.14
N ARG A 36 -0.98 11.71 6.04
CA ARG A 36 -1.65 10.60 5.36
C ARG A 36 -0.65 9.53 4.93
N GLY A 37 0.43 9.92 4.24
CA GLY A 37 1.45 8.97 3.80
C GLY A 37 2.14 8.26 4.96
N LEU A 38 2.48 8.97 6.04
CA LEU A 38 3.09 8.34 7.22
C LEU A 38 2.14 7.34 7.90
N ALA A 39 0.86 7.66 7.96
CA ALA A 39 -0.16 6.78 8.51
C ALA A 39 -0.33 5.51 7.66
N ILE A 40 -0.45 5.64 6.33
CA ILE A 40 -0.54 4.49 5.41
C ILE A 40 0.68 3.57 5.57
N ARG A 41 1.89 4.14 5.59
CA ARG A 41 3.14 3.36 5.79
C ARG A 41 3.12 2.57 7.09
N SER A 42 2.58 3.19 8.14
CA SER A 42 2.55 2.61 9.49
C SER A 42 1.51 1.50 9.57
N ILE A 43 0.30 1.70 9.03
CA ILE A 43 -0.73 0.65 8.99
C ILE A 43 -0.25 -0.56 8.17
N ALA A 44 0.26 -0.34 6.95
CA ALA A 44 0.78 -1.41 6.11
C ALA A 44 2.01 -2.11 6.73
N GLY A 45 2.69 -1.46 7.69
CA GLY A 45 3.82 -1.99 8.43
C GLY A 45 3.48 -2.75 9.71
N LEU A 46 2.22 -2.74 10.18
CA LEU A 46 1.82 -3.43 11.41
C LEU A 46 1.99 -4.95 11.30
N GLY A 47 1.64 -5.52 10.14
CA GLY A 47 1.78 -6.96 9.88
C GLY A 47 1.09 -7.84 10.92
N VAL A 48 -0.13 -7.46 11.31
CA VAL A 48 -1.04 -8.20 12.20
C VAL A 48 -2.22 -8.68 11.36
N ASP A 49 -2.41 -10.01 11.28
CA ASP A 49 -3.34 -10.64 10.34
C ASP A 49 -4.80 -10.19 10.57
N ASP A 50 -5.23 -10.00 11.81
CA ASP A 50 -6.59 -9.56 12.13
C ASP A 50 -6.91 -8.13 11.67
N LEU A 51 -5.87 -7.34 11.38
CA LEU A 51 -5.99 -5.93 11.03
C LEU A 51 -5.74 -5.70 9.54
N ILE A 52 -5.57 -6.78 8.76
CA ILE A 52 -5.25 -6.69 7.35
C ILE A 52 -6.35 -6.04 6.52
N GLU A 53 -7.62 -6.24 6.88
CA GLU A 53 -8.75 -5.58 6.19
C GLU A 53 -8.67 -4.07 6.30
N TYR A 54 -8.32 -3.55 7.49
CA TYR A 54 -8.10 -2.12 7.69
C TYR A 54 -6.88 -1.61 6.91
N ALA A 55 -5.79 -2.39 6.89
CA ALA A 55 -4.62 -2.04 6.09
C ALA A 55 -4.93 -1.98 4.60
N THR A 56 -5.68 -2.96 4.10
CA THR A 56 -6.08 -3.07 2.70
C THR A 56 -6.97 -1.89 2.31
N ALA A 57 -7.94 -1.53 3.16
CA ALA A 57 -8.80 -0.36 2.94
C ALA A 57 -8.00 0.96 2.90
N CYS A 58 -7.07 1.17 3.84
CA CYS A 58 -6.24 2.37 3.88
C CYS A 58 -5.27 2.45 2.69
N VAL A 59 -4.66 1.33 2.29
CA VAL A 59 -3.82 1.26 1.10
C VAL A 59 -4.63 1.60 -0.15
N MET A 60 -5.82 1.01 -0.30
CA MET A 60 -6.68 1.27 -1.46
C MET A 60 -7.11 2.74 -1.54
N ALA A 61 -7.43 3.36 -0.41
CA ALA A 61 -7.69 4.80 -0.36
C ALA A 61 -6.44 5.62 -0.74
N GLY A 62 -5.27 5.22 -0.26
CA GLY A 62 -3.99 5.88 -0.56
C GLY A 62 -3.57 5.80 -2.03
N LEU A 63 -3.88 4.72 -2.74
CA LEU A 63 -3.62 4.60 -4.18
C LEU A 63 -4.41 5.63 -5.00
N ARG A 64 -5.55 6.10 -4.48
CA ARG A 64 -6.42 7.11 -5.12
C ARG A 64 -6.23 8.51 -4.53
N ASP A 65 -5.17 8.75 -3.77
CA ASP A 65 -4.91 10.03 -3.13
C ASP A 65 -4.52 11.11 -4.15
N ALA A 66 -4.90 12.36 -3.89
CA ALA A 66 -4.51 13.50 -4.71
C ALA A 66 -3.00 13.80 -4.63
N GLY A 67 -2.36 13.51 -3.49
CA GLY A 67 -0.94 13.74 -3.24
C GLY A 67 -0.06 12.60 -3.75
N GLY A 68 1.10 12.94 -4.32
CA GLY A 68 2.06 11.96 -4.83
C GLY A 68 2.69 11.11 -3.73
N TYR A 69 2.92 11.68 -2.54
CA TYR A 69 3.57 10.95 -1.44
C TYR A 69 2.71 9.81 -0.88
N PRO A 70 1.41 10.00 -0.53
CA PRO A 70 0.52 8.92 -0.14
C PRO A 70 0.38 7.84 -1.20
N ARG A 71 0.28 8.22 -2.49
CA ARG A 71 0.23 7.25 -3.60
C ARG A 71 1.48 6.39 -3.67
N ALA A 72 2.67 7.01 -3.59
CA ALA A 72 3.95 6.31 -3.62
C ALA A 72 4.10 5.33 -2.45
N VAL A 73 3.66 5.75 -1.26
CA VAL A 73 3.68 4.91 -0.06
C VAL A 73 2.65 3.79 -0.15
N ALA A 74 1.44 4.08 -0.64
CA ALA A 74 0.37 3.10 -0.80
C ALA A 74 0.78 2.01 -1.79
N ALA A 75 1.46 2.36 -2.88
CA ALA A 75 2.00 1.39 -3.82
C ALA A 75 2.94 0.38 -3.12
N MET A 76 3.90 0.86 -2.33
CA MET A 76 4.78 -0.02 -1.54
C MET A 76 4.03 -0.75 -0.42
N GLY A 77 2.96 -0.15 0.11
CA GLY A 77 2.08 -0.77 1.11
C GLY A 77 1.31 -1.97 0.55
N ALA A 78 0.90 -1.92 -0.72
CA ALA A 78 0.23 -3.02 -1.40
C ALA A 78 1.09 -4.30 -1.43
N LEU A 79 2.41 -4.17 -1.63
CA LEU A 79 3.33 -5.31 -1.56
C LEU A 79 3.34 -5.95 -0.16
N LYS A 80 3.38 -5.14 0.89
CA LYS A 80 3.34 -5.66 2.28
C LYS A 80 2.03 -6.36 2.61
N VAL A 81 0.91 -5.84 2.11
CA VAL A 81 -0.40 -6.49 2.27
C VAL A 81 -0.42 -7.80 1.48
N TYR A 82 0.17 -7.84 0.28
CA TYR A 82 0.30 -9.05 -0.52
C TYR A 82 1.11 -10.13 0.20
N ASP A 83 2.24 -9.77 0.83
CA ASP A 83 3.08 -10.71 1.59
C ASP A 83 2.34 -11.38 2.75
N LEU A 84 1.33 -10.70 3.32
CA LEU A 84 0.52 -11.21 4.43
C LEU A 84 -0.70 -11.98 3.94
N ASN A 85 -1.43 -11.44 2.97
CA ASN A 85 -2.63 -12.07 2.40
C ASN A 85 -2.75 -11.77 0.88
N PRO A 86 -2.24 -12.67 0.04
CA PRO A 86 -2.32 -12.53 -1.42
C PRO A 86 -3.76 -12.47 -1.95
N SER A 87 -4.70 -13.18 -1.32
CA SER A 87 -6.10 -13.23 -1.75
C SER A 87 -6.78 -11.87 -1.58
N ALA A 88 -6.55 -11.20 -0.45
CA ALA A 88 -7.11 -9.88 -0.19
C ALA A 88 -6.71 -8.85 -1.27
N VAL A 89 -5.46 -8.88 -1.73
CA VAL A 89 -4.98 -7.96 -2.78
C VAL A 89 -5.63 -8.23 -4.14
N ARG A 90 -5.89 -9.50 -4.47
CA ARG A 90 -6.56 -9.89 -5.73
C ARG A 90 -8.04 -9.56 -5.74
N GLU A 91 -8.72 -9.68 -4.59
CA GLU A 91 -10.16 -9.44 -4.48
C GLU A 91 -10.52 -7.95 -4.38
N THR A 92 -9.63 -7.11 -3.84
CA THR A 92 -9.89 -5.68 -3.61
C THR A 92 -9.60 -4.77 -4.79
N GLY A 93 -9.08 -5.29 -5.91
CA GLY A 93 -8.76 -4.51 -7.10
C GLY A 93 -7.51 -3.62 -6.95
N ILE A 94 -6.68 -3.87 -5.93
CA ILE A 94 -5.43 -3.14 -5.71
C ILE A 94 -4.47 -3.30 -6.91
N LEU A 95 -4.41 -4.51 -7.50
CA LEU A 95 -3.56 -4.75 -8.67
C LEU A 95 -4.00 -3.93 -9.89
N ASP A 96 -5.31 -3.78 -10.09
CA ASP A 96 -5.83 -2.99 -11.21
C ASP A 96 -5.54 -1.50 -11.02
N ALA A 97 -5.67 -1.00 -9.79
CA ALA A 97 -5.28 0.36 -9.46
C ALA A 97 -3.78 0.61 -9.66
N LEU A 98 -2.92 -0.34 -9.27
CA LEU A 98 -1.47 -0.23 -9.52
C LEU A 98 -1.13 -0.21 -11.01
N ARG A 99 -1.82 -1.01 -11.83
CA ARG A 99 -1.64 -1.02 -13.30
C ARG A 99 -2.11 0.30 -13.91
N GLU A 100 -3.23 0.84 -13.44
CA GLU A 100 -3.73 2.15 -13.88
C GLU A 100 -2.73 3.26 -13.54
N MET A 101 -2.21 3.27 -12.30
CA MET A 101 -1.20 4.23 -11.85
C MET A 101 0.12 4.10 -12.62
N LEU A 102 0.56 2.88 -12.94
CA LEU A 102 1.76 2.66 -13.74
C LEU A 102 1.71 3.36 -15.10
N VAL A 103 0.51 3.43 -15.70
CA VAL A 103 0.32 4.03 -17.04
C VAL A 103 0.00 5.52 -16.97
N ASN A 104 -0.79 5.94 -15.98
CA ASN A 104 -1.42 7.26 -15.98
C ASN A 104 -0.85 8.24 -14.93
N ASP A 105 -0.07 7.78 -13.94
CA ASP A 105 0.43 8.68 -12.89
C ASP A 105 1.52 9.62 -13.43
N THR A 106 1.45 10.88 -13.02
CA THR A 106 2.39 11.92 -13.43
C THR A 106 3.67 11.91 -12.61
N ASP A 107 3.65 11.33 -11.41
CA ASP A 107 4.80 11.30 -10.51
C ASP A 107 5.69 10.08 -10.80
N ALA A 108 6.94 10.35 -11.21
CA ALA A 108 7.90 9.30 -11.56
C ALA A 108 8.25 8.36 -10.38
N GLY A 109 8.21 8.87 -9.14
CA GLY A 109 8.45 8.06 -7.95
C GLY A 109 7.31 7.07 -7.69
N VAL A 110 6.07 7.51 -7.91
CA VAL A 110 4.89 6.64 -7.84
C VAL A 110 4.97 5.55 -8.91
N VAL A 111 5.20 5.92 -10.16
CA VAL A 111 5.33 4.97 -11.28
C VAL A 111 6.44 3.95 -11.02
N GLY A 112 7.60 4.39 -10.53
CA GLY A 112 8.71 3.52 -10.17
C GLY A 112 8.34 2.49 -9.09
N ASN A 113 7.61 2.92 -8.05
CA ASN A 113 7.13 2.01 -7.02
C ASN A 113 6.09 1.02 -7.58
N CYS A 114 5.14 1.47 -8.40
CA CYS A 114 4.17 0.59 -9.06
C CYS A 114 4.86 -0.48 -9.91
N LEU A 115 5.90 -0.11 -10.67
CA LEU A 115 6.69 -1.04 -11.47
C LEU A 115 7.37 -2.11 -10.60
N ILE A 116 8.01 -1.70 -9.50
CA ILE A 116 8.67 -2.63 -8.57
C ILE A 116 7.66 -3.62 -7.99
N VAL A 117 6.51 -3.10 -7.53
CA VAL A 117 5.47 -3.91 -6.88
C VAL A 117 4.83 -4.89 -7.85
N LEU A 118 4.43 -4.44 -9.03
CA LEU A 118 3.83 -5.31 -10.05
C LEU A 118 4.82 -6.37 -10.55
N ARG A 119 6.10 -6.01 -10.70
CA ARG A 119 7.15 -6.97 -11.03
C ARG A 119 7.27 -8.08 -9.98
N GLU A 120 7.18 -7.72 -8.70
CA GLU A 120 7.31 -8.68 -7.60
C GLU A 120 6.08 -9.60 -7.50
N ILE A 121 4.87 -9.06 -7.73
CA ILE A 121 3.61 -9.81 -7.60
C ILE A 121 3.31 -10.68 -8.82
N ASP A 122 3.38 -10.10 -10.02
CA ASP A 122 2.94 -10.74 -11.28
C ASP A 122 4.10 -11.19 -12.18
N GLY A 123 5.35 -10.94 -11.77
CA GLY A 123 6.54 -11.26 -12.58
C GLY A 123 6.77 -10.31 -13.77
N MET A 124 7.92 -10.47 -14.45
CA MET A 124 8.30 -9.59 -15.57
C MET A 124 7.40 -9.76 -16.81
N GLU A 125 6.73 -10.90 -16.96
CA GLU A 125 5.90 -11.21 -18.13
C GLU A 125 4.61 -10.37 -18.17
N SER A 126 4.07 -10.02 -17.01
CA SER A 126 2.86 -9.19 -16.89
C SER A 126 3.07 -7.73 -17.28
N LEU A 127 4.32 -7.27 -17.27
CA LEU A 127 4.70 -5.89 -17.60
C LEU A 127 4.92 -5.70 -19.10
N ALA A 128 5.03 -6.78 -19.88
CA ALA A 128 5.23 -6.75 -21.31
C ALA A 128 3.91 -6.44 -22.04
N THR A 129 3.62 -5.15 -22.26
CA THR A 129 2.38 -4.71 -22.92
C THR A 129 2.34 -4.97 -24.43
N LYS A 130 3.42 -5.52 -25.02
CA LYS A 130 3.45 -6.02 -26.41
C LYS A 130 4.30 -7.29 -26.49
N PRO A 131 3.89 -8.34 -27.24
CA PRO A 131 4.83 -9.33 -27.70
C PRO A 131 5.91 -8.60 -28.52
N ILE A 132 7.17 -8.96 -28.32
CA ILE A 132 8.29 -8.38 -29.07
C ILE A 132 8.15 -8.86 -30.52
N VAL A 133 7.41 -8.12 -31.35
CA VAL A 133 7.22 -8.39 -32.78
C VAL A 133 8.46 -7.92 -33.54
N TYR A 134 9.62 -8.53 -33.24
CA TYR A 134 10.84 -8.48 -34.04
C TYR A 134 11.61 -9.78 -33.78
N ALA A 135 11.11 -10.88 -34.35
CA ALA A 135 11.84 -12.14 -34.50
C ALA A 135 11.66 -12.63 -35.94
#